data_AF-A0A932CFY7-F1
#
_entry.id   AF-A0A932CFY7-F1
#
_cell.length_a   1.000
_cell.length_b   1.000
_cell.length_c   1.000
_cell.angle_alpha   90.00
_cell.angle_beta   90.00
_cell.angle_gamma   90.00
#
_symmetry.space_group_name_H-M   'P 1'
#
loop_
_entity.id
_entity.type
_entity.pdbx_description
1 polymer ?
#
loop_
_entity_poly.entity_id
_entity_poly.type
_entity_poly.pdbx_seq_one_letter_code
_entity_poly.pdbx_strand_id
1 'polypeptide(L)'
;MTNGNDKCPRCGGRMYLEYGHPICLNCGEDPQAPAARKNLYEKHGAEILADAGALGNKAAARRWGIPRRSLGQLVKNKEPRVPVVQAAAPAARPAISQPPLPPWSDQWTPEVQVQWLLTYEEVVK
;
A
#
# COMPACT_ATOMS: atom_id res chain seq x y z
N MET A 1 -0.85 -15.78 46.95
CA MET A 1 0.05 -15.86 45.78
C MET A 1 -0.09 -14.57 44.99
N THR A 2 0.68 -13.53 45.33
CA THR A 2 0.69 -12.24 44.63
C THR A 2 1.69 -12.32 43.48
N ASN A 3 1.21 -12.72 42.29
CA ASN A 3 2.04 -12.69 41.08
C ASN A 3 2.26 -11.22 40.69
N GLY A 4 3.37 -10.67 41.17
CA GLY A 4 3.78 -9.30 40.92
C GLY A 4 4.14 -9.09 39.45
N ASN A 5 3.34 -8.28 38.76
CA ASN A 5 3.79 -7.55 37.60
C ASN A 5 3.02 -6.21 37.45
N ASP A 6 2.80 -5.51 38.57
CA ASP A 6 2.12 -4.20 38.61
C ASP A 6 2.99 -3.04 38.09
N LYS A 7 4.18 -3.33 37.55
CA LYS A 7 5.15 -2.34 37.10
C LYS A 7 5.45 -2.52 35.62
N CYS A 8 5.38 -1.41 34.90
CA CYS A 8 5.68 -1.35 33.48
C CYS A 8 7.15 -1.67 33.22
N PRO A 9 7.49 -2.67 32.39
CA PRO A 9 8.88 -3.02 32.08
C PRO A 9 9.62 -1.94 31.28
N ARG A 10 8.90 -0.95 30.72
CA ARG A 10 9.47 0.17 29.95
C ARG A 10 9.82 1.37 30.81
N CYS A 11 8.93 1.77 31.72
CA CYS A 11 9.06 3.01 32.48
C CYS A 11 8.99 2.84 34.00
N GLY A 12 8.87 1.59 34.50
CA GLY A 12 8.75 1.28 35.93
C GLY A 12 7.46 1.77 36.60
N GLY A 13 6.61 2.50 35.86
CA GLY A 13 5.35 3.07 36.34
C GLY A 13 4.30 2.01 36.65
N ARG A 14 3.33 2.35 37.49
CA ARG A 14 2.24 1.42 37.86
C ARG A 14 1.39 1.04 36.66
N MET A 15 0.93 -0.20 36.65
CA MET A 15 0.04 -0.76 35.65
C MET A 15 -1.36 -0.94 36.23
N TYR A 16 -2.38 -0.78 35.39
CA TYR A 16 -3.77 -1.07 35.71
C TYR A 16 -4.38 -1.90 34.58
N LEU A 17 -5.46 -2.62 34.89
CA LEU A 17 -6.18 -3.41 33.90
C LEU A 17 -7.34 -2.57 33.37
N GLU A 18 -7.28 -2.22 32.09
CA GLU A 18 -8.41 -1.61 31.37
C GLU A 18 -8.98 -2.66 30.41
N TYR A 19 -10.23 -3.07 30.62
CA TYR A 19 -10.89 -4.12 29.81
C TYR A 19 -10.08 -5.43 29.67
N GLY A 20 -9.33 -5.81 30.71
CA GLY A 20 -8.48 -7.01 30.71
C GLY A 20 -7.10 -6.81 30.07
N HIS A 21 -6.78 -5.60 29.62
CA HIS A 21 -5.47 -5.25 29.08
C HIS A 21 -4.62 -4.49 30.09
N PRO A 22 -3.35 -4.90 30.30
CA PRO A 22 -2.44 -4.22 31.21
C PRO A 22 -1.94 -2.89 30.59
N ILE A 23 -2.41 -1.76 31.10
CA ILE A 23 -2.02 -0.41 30.64
C ILE A 23 -1.14 0.26 31.69
N CYS A 24 -0.05 0.88 31.25
CA CYS A 24 0.80 1.66 32.15
C CYS A 24 0.24 3.08 32.36
N LEU A 25 0.11 3.53 33.61
CA LEU A 25 -0.34 4.88 33.97
C LEU A 25 0.56 5.99 33.42
N ASN A 26 1.87 5.80 33.43
CA ASN A 26 2.81 6.83 32.96
C ASN A 26 2.97 6.83 31.44
N CYS A 27 2.98 5.64 30.86
CA CYS A 27 3.26 5.47 29.44
C CYS A 27 1.96 5.52 28.58
N GLY A 28 0.78 5.36 29.19
CA GLY A 28 -0.52 5.37 28.49
C GLY A 28 -0.73 4.22 27.51
N GLU A 29 0.21 3.26 27.46
CA GLU A 29 0.23 2.15 26.51
C GLU A 29 0.46 0.84 27.24
N ASP A 30 -0.01 -0.26 26.63
CA ASP A 30 0.33 -1.61 27.05
C ASP A 30 1.80 -1.90 26.72
N PRO A 31 2.65 -2.16 27.73
CA PRO A 31 4.08 -2.38 27.52
C PRO A 31 4.40 -3.73 26.84
N GLN A 32 3.47 -4.68 26.82
CA GLN A 32 3.58 -5.92 26.06
C GLN A 32 3.15 -5.74 24.61
N ALA A 33 2.42 -4.68 24.25
CA ALA A 33 1.96 -4.45 22.89
C ALA A 33 3.09 -4.40 21.84
N PRO A 34 4.27 -3.77 22.08
CA PRO A 34 5.37 -3.80 21.11
C PRO A 34 5.95 -5.21 20.91
N ALA A 35 6.17 -5.96 22.00
CA ALA A 35 6.74 -7.31 21.97
C ALA A 35 5.76 -8.32 21.36
N ALA A 36 4.48 -8.25 21.74
CA ALA A 36 3.40 -9.04 21.15
C ALA A 36 3.23 -8.75 19.66
N ARG A 37 3.30 -7.48 19.24
CA ARG A 37 3.29 -7.09 17.82
C ARG A 37 4.48 -7.68 17.07
N LYS A 38 5.70 -7.62 17.64
CA LYS A 38 6.90 -8.20 17.03
C LYS A 38 6.74 -9.71 16.81
N ASN A 39 6.30 -10.44 17.84
CA ASN A 39 6.03 -11.88 17.75
C ASN A 39 4.94 -12.20 16.70
N LEU A 40 3.89 -11.38 16.61
CA LEU A 40 2.83 -11.52 15.61
C LEU A 40 3.38 -11.35 14.18
N TYR A 41 4.21 -10.34 13.93
CA TYR A 41 4.83 -10.10 12.62
C TYR A 41 5.88 -11.13 12.23
N GLU A 42 6.57 -11.73 13.20
CA GLU A 42 7.52 -12.82 12.97
C GLU A 42 6.81 -14.11 12.60
N LYS A 43 5.71 -14.45 13.31
CA LYS A 43 4.96 -15.69 13.07
C LYS A 43 4.03 -15.63 11.86
N HIS A 44 3.29 -14.54 11.70
CA HIS A 44 2.22 -14.41 10.70
C HIS A 44 2.49 -13.32 9.66
N GLY A 45 3.73 -12.81 9.57
CA GLY A 45 4.06 -11.68 8.71
C GLY A 45 3.67 -11.90 7.24
N ALA A 46 3.84 -13.12 6.70
CA ALA A 46 3.46 -13.43 5.33
C ALA A 46 1.94 -13.40 5.12
N GLU A 47 1.17 -13.97 6.04
CA GLU A 47 -0.30 -13.98 6.01
C GLU A 47 -0.88 -12.57 6.13
N ILE A 48 -0.31 -11.75 7.02
CA ILE A 48 -0.69 -10.35 7.21
C ILE A 48 -0.50 -9.54 5.92
N LEU A 49 0.61 -9.78 5.20
CA LEU A 49 0.90 -9.10 3.93
C LEU A 49 -0.01 -9.60 2.80
N ALA A 50 -0.29 -10.90 2.75
CA ALA A 50 -1.24 -11.47 1.79
C ALA A 50 -2.66 -10.90 2.00
N ASP A 51 -3.12 -10.83 3.24
CA ASP A 51 -4.40 -10.21 3.59
C ASP A 51 -4.41 -8.71 3.29
N ALA A 52 -3.30 -8.00 3.51
CA ALA A 52 -3.18 -6.59 3.15
C ALA A 52 -3.30 -6.36 1.63
N GLY A 53 -2.75 -7.26 0.82
CA GLY A 53 -2.88 -7.25 -0.64
C GLY A 53 -4.28 -7.63 -1.13
N ALA A 54 -4.93 -8.60 -0.48
CA ALA A 54 -6.24 -9.11 -0.90
C ALA A 54 -7.42 -8.26 -0.42
N LEU A 55 -7.39 -7.79 0.83
CA LEU A 55 -8.50 -7.09 1.49
C LEU A 55 -8.28 -5.58 1.60
N GLY A 56 -7.04 -5.13 1.38
CA GLY A 56 -6.60 -3.75 1.59
C GLY A 56 -6.24 -3.44 3.05
N ASN A 57 -5.34 -2.46 3.22
CA ASN A 57 -4.72 -2.11 4.50
C ASN A 57 -5.70 -1.82 5.65
N LYS A 58 -6.91 -1.29 5.36
CA LYS A 58 -7.91 -0.97 6.40
C LYS A 58 -8.64 -2.21 6.92
N ALA A 59 -8.88 -3.20 6.07
CA ALA A 59 -9.54 -4.45 6.45
C ALA A 59 -8.56 -5.40 7.14
N ALA A 60 -7.34 -5.52 6.58
CA ALA A 60 -6.27 -6.32 7.18
C ALA A 60 -5.86 -5.80 8.57
N ALA A 61 -5.72 -4.47 8.75
CA ALA A 61 -5.44 -3.88 10.06
C ALA A 61 -6.47 -4.25 11.13
N ARG A 62 -7.77 -4.27 10.77
CA ARG A 62 -8.85 -4.66 11.68
C ARG A 62 -8.83 -6.16 12.00
N ARG A 63 -8.63 -7.00 10.98
CA ARG A 63 -8.57 -8.46 11.14
C ARG A 63 -7.46 -8.90 12.08
N TRP A 64 -6.30 -8.26 12.00
CA TRP A 64 -5.12 -8.64 12.76
C TRP A 64 -4.90 -7.81 14.03
N GLY A 65 -5.80 -6.87 14.36
CA GLY A 65 -5.66 -6.00 15.53
C GLY A 65 -4.42 -5.10 15.48
N ILE A 66 -3.90 -4.80 14.29
CA ILE A 66 -2.67 -4.03 14.10
C ILE A 66 -3.03 -2.57 13.80
N PRO A 67 -2.33 -1.58 14.38
CA PRO A 67 -2.49 -0.18 13.98
C PRO A 67 -2.21 -0.01 12.49
N ARG A 68 -3.14 0.65 11.77
CA ARG A 68 -3.04 0.86 10.31
C ARG A 68 -1.71 1.48 9.87
N ARG A 69 -1.13 2.37 10.69
CA ARG A 69 0.20 2.96 10.47
C ARG A 69 1.32 1.91 10.52
N SER A 70 1.27 1.02 11.49
CA SER A 70 2.23 -0.09 11.65
C SER A 70 2.11 -1.10 10.51
N LEU A 71 0.89 -1.44 10.09
CA LEU A 71 0.65 -2.29 8.92
C LEU A 71 1.21 -1.64 7.65
N GLY A 72 0.95 -0.35 7.44
CA GLY A 72 1.48 0.38 6.28
C GLY A 72 3.01 0.47 6.26
N GLN A 73 3.66 0.59 7.43
CA GLN A 73 5.11 0.49 7.53
C GLN A 73 5.63 -0.92 7.29
N LEU A 74 4.91 -1.95 7.77
CA LEU A 74 5.27 -3.36 7.54
C LEU A 74 5.22 -3.69 6.05
N VAL A 75 4.14 -3.32 5.36
CA VAL A 75 4.00 -3.48 3.91
C VAL A 75 5.14 -2.78 3.17
N LYS A 76 5.44 -1.52 3.50
CA LYS A 76 6.56 -0.79 2.87
C LYS A 76 7.95 -1.41 3.13
N ASN A 77 8.15 -2.05 4.28
CA ASN A 77 9.44 -2.63 4.67
C ASN A 77 9.62 -4.08 4.22
N LYS A 78 8.53 -4.84 4.09
CA LYS A 78 8.50 -6.27 3.73
C LYS A 78 7.91 -6.55 2.34
N GLU A 79 7.37 -5.56 1.64
CA GLU A 79 7.32 -5.64 0.18
C GLU A 79 8.72 -6.05 -0.23
N PRO A 80 8.89 -7.17 -0.97
CA PRO A 80 10.14 -7.34 -1.66
C PRO A 80 10.32 -6.00 -2.38
N ARG A 81 11.43 -5.31 -2.08
CA ARG A 81 12.09 -4.58 -3.14
C ARG A 81 12.39 -5.67 -4.15
N VAL A 82 11.38 -6.05 -4.95
CA VAL A 82 11.60 -6.43 -6.32
C VAL A 82 12.62 -5.38 -6.72
N PRO A 83 13.88 -5.76 -7.05
CA PRO A 83 14.69 -4.81 -7.76
C PRO A 83 13.72 -4.37 -8.84
N VAL A 84 13.31 -3.11 -8.74
CA VAL A 84 12.85 -2.42 -9.90
C VAL A 84 14.11 -2.59 -10.74
N VAL A 85 14.15 -3.65 -11.55
CA VAL A 85 14.65 -3.55 -12.90
C VAL A 85 14.11 -2.20 -13.24
N GLN A 86 15.00 -1.23 -13.26
CA GLN A 86 14.69 0.08 -13.73
C GLN A 86 14.22 -0.22 -15.15
N ALA A 87 12.94 -0.56 -15.31
CA ALA A 87 12.08 0.15 -16.20
C ALA A 87 12.40 1.58 -15.81
N ALA A 88 13.42 2.10 -16.50
CA ALA A 88 13.83 3.48 -16.43
C ALA A 88 12.53 4.25 -16.29
N ALA A 89 12.44 5.09 -15.24
CA ALA A 89 11.28 5.95 -15.01
C ALA A 89 10.72 6.29 -16.39
N PRO A 90 9.50 5.84 -16.76
CA PRO A 90 9.08 5.86 -18.16
C PRO A 90 9.30 7.29 -18.58
N ALA A 91 10.34 7.49 -19.40
CA ALA A 91 10.89 8.81 -19.67
C ALA A 91 9.67 9.63 -20.02
N ALA A 92 9.37 10.65 -19.20
CA ALA A 92 8.08 11.34 -19.17
C ALA A 92 7.62 11.37 -20.61
N ARG A 93 6.63 10.50 -20.95
CA ARG A 93 6.39 10.18 -22.36
C ARG A 93 6.25 11.55 -22.99
N PRO A 94 7.13 11.94 -23.94
CA PRO A 94 6.89 13.18 -24.65
C PRO A 94 5.46 13.03 -25.10
N ALA A 95 4.62 14.05 -24.82
CA ALA A 95 3.26 14.07 -25.32
C ALA A 95 3.37 13.55 -26.74
N ILE A 96 2.80 12.36 -26.99
CA ILE A 96 2.89 11.76 -28.31
C ILE A 96 1.99 12.71 -29.08
N SER A 97 2.61 13.76 -29.63
CA SER A 97 2.07 14.54 -30.70
C SER A 97 1.67 13.48 -31.68
N GLN A 98 0.36 13.25 -31.79
CA GLN A 98 -0.16 12.28 -32.74
C GLN A 98 0.55 12.58 -34.06
N PRO A 99 1.12 11.57 -34.73
CA PRO A 99 1.76 11.81 -36.01
C PRO A 99 0.76 12.58 -36.88
N PRO A 100 1.16 13.69 -37.51
CA PRO A 100 0.25 14.48 -38.31
C PRO A 100 -0.41 13.57 -39.35
N LEU A 101 -1.73 13.71 -39.52
CA LEU A 101 -2.45 12.94 -40.53
C LEU A 101 -1.77 13.12 -41.89
N PRO A 102 -1.60 12.05 -42.68
CA PRO A 102 -1.05 12.17 -44.01
C PRO A 102 -1.92 13.12 -44.84
N PRO A 103 -1.36 13.90 -45.79
CA PRO A 103 -2.16 14.76 -46.65
C PRO A 103 -3.15 13.91 -47.46
N TRP A 104 -4.33 14.46 -47.72
CA TRP A 104 -5.32 13.83 -48.60
C TRP A 104 -4.69 13.47 -49.96
N SER A 105 -5.05 12.29 -50.48
CA SER A 105 -4.63 11.85 -51.81
C SER A 105 -5.80 11.29 -52.61
N ASP A 106 -5.98 11.83 -53.81
CA ASP A 106 -6.99 11.36 -54.77
C ASP A 106 -6.62 10.02 -55.40
N GLN A 107 -5.40 9.52 -55.15
CA GLN A 107 -4.93 8.21 -55.64
C GLN A 107 -5.27 7.05 -54.70
N TRP A 108 -5.84 7.34 -53.52
CA TRP A 108 -6.26 6.31 -52.58
C TRP A 108 -7.54 5.60 -53.03
N THR A 109 -7.71 4.35 -52.57
CA THR A 109 -8.97 3.64 -52.81
C THR A 109 -10.11 4.32 -52.04
N PRO A 110 -11.37 4.19 -52.49
CA PRO A 110 -12.52 4.82 -51.82
C PRO A 110 -12.63 4.46 -50.33
N GLU A 111 -12.23 3.25 -49.94
CA GLU A 111 -12.26 2.79 -48.55
C GLU A 111 -11.27 3.56 -47.67
N VAL A 112 -10.07 3.82 -48.21
CA VAL A 112 -9.03 4.58 -47.52
C VAL A 112 -9.42 6.06 -47.43
N GLN A 113 -10.06 6.60 -48.46
CA GLN A 113 -10.60 7.97 -48.47
C GLN A 113 -11.65 8.17 -47.36
N VAL A 114 -12.60 7.25 -47.22
CA VAL A 114 -13.62 7.31 -46.15
C VAL A 114 -12.98 7.20 -44.78
N GLN A 115 -12.06 6.25 -44.59
CA GLN A 115 -11.38 6.07 -43.30
C GLN A 115 -10.57 7.32 -42.90
N TRP A 116 -9.94 7.97 -43.88
CA TRP A 116 -9.22 9.21 -43.65
C TRP A 116 -10.14 10.34 -43.20
N LEU A 117 -11.29 10.53 -43.85
CA LEU A 117 -12.28 11.55 -43.46
C LEU A 117 -12.79 11.35 -42.02
N LEU A 118 -13.11 10.10 -41.67
CA LEU A 118 -13.54 9.75 -40.31
C LEU A 118 -12.46 10.10 -39.27
N THR A 119 -11.21 9.76 -39.59
CA THR A 119 -10.07 10.05 -38.70
C THR A 119 -9.81 11.57 -38.60
N TYR A 120 -9.96 12.30 -39.71
CA TYR A 120 -9.81 13.75 -39.73
C TYR A 120 -10.86 14.46 -38.87
N GLU A 121 -12.12 14.03 -38.91
CA GLU A 121 -13.19 14.58 -38.06
C GLU A 121 -12.94 14.34 -36.55
N GLU A 122 -12.34 13.22 -36.17
CA GLU A 122 -12.01 12.92 -34.77
C GLU A 122 -10.84 13.76 -34.24
N VAL A 123 -9.88 14.11 -35.10
CA VAL A 123 -8.67 14.86 -34.72
C VAL A 123 -8.90 16.38 -34.71
N VAL A 124 -9.78 16.90 -35.56
CA VAL A 124 -10.01 18.36 -35.70
C VAL A 124 -11.11 18.89 -34.76
N LYS A 125 -11.95 18.02 -34.16
CA LYS A 125 -12.92 18.41 -33.12
C LYS A 125 -12.23 18.75 -31.79
#